data_AF-A0A3A5AGR9-F1
#
_entry.id   AF-A0A3A5AGR9-F1
#
_cell.length_a   1.000
_cell.length_b   1.000
_cell.length_c   1.000
_cell.angle_alpha   90.00
_cell.angle_beta   90.00
_cell.angle_gamma   90.00
#
_symmetry.space_group_name_H-M   'P 1'
#
loop_
_entity.id
_entity.type
_entity.pdbx_description
1 polymer ?
#
loop_
_entity_poly.entity_id
_entity_poly.type
_entity_poly.pdbx_seq_one_letter_code
_entity_poly.pdbx_strand_id
1 'polypeptide(L)' 'MPYKTVKYTREVEAVDIGTMESMLGSDYRAYLESSLLWIDHHDVLRSGPAGYPIAVTRAQARSLIEYLNEIKDRLKE' A
#
# COMPACT_ATOMS: atom_id res chain seq x y z
N MET A 1 -5.86 9.77 -21.89
CA MET A 1 -4.39 9.73 -22.04
C MET A 1 -3.87 8.51 -21.31
N PRO A 2 -2.89 7.77 -21.88
CA PRO A 2 -2.16 6.77 -21.09
C PRO A 2 -1.44 7.45 -19.91
N TYR A 3 -1.23 6.70 -18.83
CA TYR A 3 -0.57 7.22 -17.63
C TYR A 3 0.92 7.52 -17.89
N LYS A 4 1.48 8.52 -17.19
CA LYS A 4 2.91 8.84 -17.22
C LYS A 4 3.61 8.22 -16.03
N THR A 5 4.75 7.57 -16.26
CA THR A 5 5.59 7.01 -15.19
C THR A 5 6.83 7.89 -14.96
N VAL A 6 7.35 7.83 -13.74
CA VAL A 6 8.64 8.44 -13.35
C VAL A 6 9.48 7.35 -12.73
N LYS A 7 10.77 7.30 -13.06
CA LYS A 7 11.73 6.34 -12.51
C LYS A 7 12.74 7.07 -11.64
N TYR A 8 12.92 6.61 -10.41
CA TYR A 8 13.95 7.06 -9.48
C TYR A 8 14.38 5.90 -8.59
N THR A 9 15.59 5.98 -8.04
CA THR A 9 16.12 5.01 -7.07
C THR A 9 15.89 5.55 -5.67
N ARG A 10 15.38 4.71 -4.77
CA ARG A 10 15.22 5.01 -3.36
C ARG A 10 15.58 3.78 -2.55
N GLU A 11 16.38 3.96 -1.51
CA GLU A 11 16.58 2.95 -0.48
C GLU A 11 15.38 2.96 0.47
N VAL A 12 14.82 1.78 0.72
CA VAL A 12 13.61 1.61 1.52
C VAL A 12 13.81 0.50 2.54
N GLU A 13 13.28 0.70 3.73
CA GLU A 13 13.14 -0.35 4.74
C GLU A 13 11.70 -0.84 4.74
N ALA A 14 11.51 -2.15 4.61
CA ALA A 14 10.19 -2.77 4.58
C ALA A 14 10.25 -4.14 5.25
N VAL A 15 9.09 -4.61 5.71
CA VAL A 15 8.93 -5.94 6.29
C VAL A 15 9.14 -6.99 5.19
N ASP A 16 9.97 -8.00 5.46
CA ASP A 16 10.19 -9.09 4.53
C ASP A 16 9.01 -10.07 4.50
N ILE A 17 8.98 -10.94 3.49
CA ILE A 17 7.86 -11.86 3.25
C ILE A 17 7.66 -12.84 4.41
N GLY A 18 8.73 -13.38 5.00
CA GLY A 18 8.62 -14.37 6.08
C GLY A 18 8.15 -13.75 7.39
N THR A 19 8.64 -12.55 7.71
CA THR A 19 8.12 -11.78 8.84
C THR A 19 6.65 -11.43 8.62
N MET A 20 6.25 -10.99 7.42
CA MET A 20 4.85 -10.66 7.13
C MET A 20 3.91 -11.88 7.16
N GLU A 21 4.35 -13.03 6.64
CA GLU A 21 3.59 -14.29 6.65
C GLU A 21 3.34 -14.79 8.09
N SER A 22 4.25 -14.48 9.02
CA SER A 22 4.12 -14.85 10.43
C SER A 22 3.43 -13.80 11.31
N MET A 23 3.02 -12.65 10.77
CA MET A 23 2.31 -11.63 11.53
C MET A 23 0.94 -12.12 11.98
N LEU A 24 0.62 -11.91 13.25
CA LEU A 24 -0.76 -12.02 13.71
C LEU A 24 -1.61 -10.91 13.06
N GLY A 25 -2.92 -11.14 12.95
CA GLY A 25 -3.82 -10.15 12.36
C GLY A 25 -3.77 -8.77 13.05
N SER A 26 -3.52 -8.72 14.36
CA SER A 26 -3.29 -7.47 15.11
C SER A 26 -1.99 -6.76 14.73
N ASP A 27 -0.92 -7.52 14.52
CA ASP A 27 0.39 -6.97 14.16
C ASP A 27 0.39 -6.48 12.73
N TYR A 28 -0.25 -7.23 11.83
CA TYR A 28 -0.49 -6.78 10.47
C TYR A 28 -1.36 -5.52 10.44
N ARG A 29 -2.41 -5.45 11.29
CA ARG A 29 -3.24 -4.26 11.42
C ARG A 29 -2.43 -3.04 11.87
N ALA A 30 -1.57 -3.20 12.88
CA ALA A 30 -0.68 -2.14 13.32
C ALA A 30 0.27 -1.71 12.19
N TYR A 31 0.84 -2.67 11.45
CA TYR A 31 1.71 -2.40 10.31
C TYR A 31 1.01 -1.61 9.19
N LEU A 32 -0.27 -1.91 8.92
CA LEU A 32 -1.08 -1.13 7.97
C LEU A 32 -1.22 0.34 8.39
N GLU A 33 -1.45 0.58 9.68
CA GLU A 33 -1.72 1.91 10.23
C GLU A 33 -0.46 2.75 10.45
N SER A 34 0.66 2.12 10.78
CA SER A 34 1.91 2.83 11.12
C SER A 34 2.91 2.91 9.98
N SER A 35 2.86 2.01 8.99
CA SER A 35 4.03 1.76 8.16
C SER A 35 3.73 1.44 6.69
N LEU A 36 2.66 0.72 6.36
CA LEU A 36 2.43 0.32 4.96
C LEU A 36 1.87 1.48 4.11
N LEU A 37 0.89 2.20 4.64
CA LEU A 37 0.17 3.26 3.96
C LEU A 37 0.00 4.46 4.89
N TRP A 38 0.00 5.67 4.33
CA TRP A 38 -0.31 6.89 5.08
C TRP A 38 -0.97 7.92 4.17
N ILE A 39 -1.70 8.87 4.77
CA ILE A 39 -2.29 10.02 4.08
C ILE A 39 -1.41 11.24 4.39
N ASP A 40 -0.93 11.91 3.35
CA ASP A 40 -0.13 13.12 3.51
C ASP A 40 -0.98 14.38 3.77
N HIS A 41 -0.30 15.50 4.01
CA HIS A 41 -0.94 16.80 4.26
C HIS A 41 -1.67 17.37 3.02
N HIS A 42 -1.62 16.69 1.88
CA HIS A 42 -2.36 17.01 0.66
C HIS A 42 -3.51 16.02 0.40
N ASP A 43 -3.91 15.24 1.41
CA ASP A 43 -4.95 14.21 1.32
C ASP A 43 -4.63 13.10 0.29
N VAL A 44 -3.34 12.82 0.04
CA VAL A 44 -2.90 11.77 -0.88
C VAL A 44 -2.54 10.50 -0.10
N LEU A 45 -3.16 9.37 -0.48
CA LEU A 45 -2.76 8.04 0.01
C LEU A 45 -1.42 7.66 -0.64
N ARG A 46 -0.42 7.35 0.18
CA ARG A 46 0.95 7.02 -0.27
C ARG A 46 1.44 5.69 0.28
N SER A 47 2.39 5.09 -0.45
CA SER A 47 3.25 4.05 0.10
C SER A 47 4.06 4.62 1.27
N GLY A 48 4.06 3.93 2.41
CA GLY A 48 4.94 4.28 3.52
C GLY A 48 6.42 4.16 3.17
N PRO A 49 6.92 2.96 2.79
CA PRO A 49 8.35 2.76 2.52
C PRO A 49 8.88 3.62 1.37
N ALA A 50 8.15 3.67 0.25
CA ALA A 50 8.65 4.30 -0.98
C ALA A 50 8.10 5.72 -1.22
N GLY A 51 7.03 6.15 -0.53
CA GLY A 51 6.50 7.51 -0.59
C GLY A 51 5.74 7.89 -1.87
N TYR A 52 5.63 6.99 -2.85
CA TYR A 52 4.90 7.27 -4.08
C TYR A 52 3.37 7.29 -3.84
N PRO A 53 2.61 8.09 -4.62
CA PRO A 53 1.16 8.16 -4.51
C PRO A 53 0.50 6.87 -4.98
N ILE A 54 -0.49 6.42 -4.23
CA ILE A 54 -1.34 5.26 -4.52
C ILE A 54 -2.72 5.73 -4.99
N ALA A 55 -3.31 6.70 -4.30
CA ALA A 55 -4.57 7.33 -4.70
C ALA A 55 -4.60 8.80 -4.27
N VAL A 56 -5.03 9.68 -5.17
CA VAL A 56 -5.18 11.13 -4.94
C VAL A 56 -6.66 11.56 -4.86
N THR A 57 -7.60 10.66 -5.10
CA THR A 57 -9.03 10.91 -4.94
C THR A 57 -9.75 9.75 -4.26
N ARG A 58 -10.90 10.03 -3.65
CA ARG A 58 -11.80 8.99 -3.09
C ARG A 58 -12.27 7.98 -4.14
N ALA A 59 -12.45 8.41 -5.39
CA ALA A 59 -12.83 7.53 -6.50
C ALA A 59 -11.71 6.52 -6.80
N GLN A 60 -10.46 6.98 -6.86
CA GLN A 60 -9.30 6.10 -7.03
C GLN A 60 -9.12 5.13 -5.85
N ALA A 61 -9.32 5.62 -4.62
CA ALA A 61 -9.27 4.77 -3.43
C ALA A 61 -10.36 3.68 -3.45
N ARG A 62 -11.56 4.01 -3.93
CA ARG A 62 -12.64 3.03 -4.10
C ARG A 62 -12.27 1.95 -5.11
N SER A 63 -11.77 2.33 -6.29
CA SER A 63 -11.32 1.36 -7.30
C SER A 63 -10.15 0.50 -6.80
N LEU A 64 -9.24 1.05 -5.98
CA LEU A 64 -8.20 0.28 -5.33
C LEU A 64 -8.79 -0.79 -4.40
N ILE A 65 -9.75 -0.43 -3.55
CA ILE A 65 -10.39 -1.36 -2.61
C ILE A 65 -11.14 -2.46 -3.37
N GLU A 66 -11.84 -2.13 -4.45
CA GLU A 66 -12.51 -3.10 -5.32
C GLU A 66 -11.50 -4.09 -5.88
N TYR A 67 -10.40 -3.60 -6.47
CA TYR A 67 -9.33 -4.45 -7.00
C TYR A 67 -8.67 -5.34 -5.94
N LEU A 68 -8.40 -4.79 -4.74
CA LEU A 68 -7.85 -5.58 -3.63
C LEU A 68 -8.79 -6.70 -3.20
N ASN A 69 -10.10 -6.45 -3.17
CA ASN A 69 -11.09 -7.47 -2.86
C ASN A 69 -11.17 -8.57 -3.93
N GLU A 70 -10.94 -8.24 -5.20
CA GLU A 70 -10.92 -9.22 -6.30
C GLU A 70 -9.69 -10.13 -6.24
N ILE A 71 -8.53 -9.59 -5.87
CA ILE A 71 -7.27 -10.37 -5.88
C ILE A 71 -6.98 -11.10 -4.58
N LYS A 72 -7.64 -10.75 -3.46
CA LYS A 72 -7.34 -11.33 -2.14
C LYS A 72 -7.47 -12.85 -2.12
N ASP A 73 -8.44 -13.40 -2.86
CA ASP A 73 -8.72 -14.86 -2.90
C ASP A 73 -7.63 -15.64 -3.67
N ARG A 74 -6.68 -14.93 -4.30
CA ARG A 74 -5.49 -15.52 -4.93
C ARG A 74 -4.29 -15.59 -3.98
N LEU A 75 -4.39 -14.96 -2.80
CA LEU A 75 -3.36 -15.02 -1.77
C LEU A 75 -3.44 -16.37 -1.04
N LYS A 76 -2.39 -16.72 -0.31
CA LYS A 76 -2.38 -17.91 0.56
C LYS A 76 -3.35 -17.72 1.73
N GLU A 77 -3.90 -18.82 2.22
CA GLU A 77 -4.64 -18.90 3.49
C GLU A 77 -3.71 -18.83 4.71
#